data_AF-A1DK97-F1
#
_entry.id   AF-A1DK97-F1
#
_cell.length_a   1.000
_cell.length_b   1.000
_cell.length_c   1.000
_cell.angle_alpha   90.00
_cell.angle_beta   90.00
_cell.angle_gamma   90.00
#
_symmetry.space_group_name_H-M   'P 1'
#
loop_
_entity.id
_entity.type
_entity.pdbx_description
1 polymer ?
#
loop_
_entity_poly.entity_id
_entity_poly.type
_entity_poly.pdbx_seq_one_letter_code
_entity_poly.pdbx_strand_id
1 'polypeptide(L)'
;MFVCHETVIKDTDEHKIIQLYTPLGVCGAIVPWNFPVLLAVGKIVPAVYRGSTVIVKPSPFTPYCGLKLAELAAQCFPPGVVQALSGGDDLGPMITEHPGIDKISFTGSTLTGKRVMASCAKTLKRVTQELGRNDPAIICDNVNVDAVIPKIRILSFLCSGQICMMVKRLYVHEEIYDEFGEKLMAFVGSLKVGDGTEADVFFSPVQNSM
;
A
#
# COMPACT_ATOMS: atom_id res chain seq x y z
N MET A 1 22.07 11.15 13.35
CA MET A 1 22.09 10.15 14.44
C MET A 1 20.65 9.88 14.83
N PHE A 2 20.13 8.67 14.60
CA PHE A 2 18.76 8.32 14.99
C PHE A 2 18.72 8.14 16.51
N VAL A 3 18.08 9.06 17.22
CA VAL A 3 17.96 8.97 18.68
C VAL A 3 16.80 8.02 18.98
N CYS A 4 17.11 6.85 19.54
CA CYS A 4 16.07 5.99 20.10
C CYS A 4 15.56 6.66 21.39
N HIS A 5 14.32 7.11 21.39
CA HIS A 5 13.71 7.69 22.59
C HIS A 5 13.66 6.63 23.70
N GLU A 6 14.27 6.97 24.84
CA GLU A 6 14.25 6.13 26.03
C GLU A 6 13.02 6.45 26.87
N THR A 7 12.33 5.41 27.32
CA THR A 7 11.25 5.54 28.30
C THR A 7 11.70 4.85 29.58
N VAL A 8 11.93 5.62 30.64
CA VAL A 8 12.24 5.07 31.95
C VAL A 8 10.93 4.57 32.57
N ILE A 9 10.80 3.26 32.73
CA ILE A 9 9.62 2.62 33.33
C ILE A 9 9.73 2.67 34.86
N LYS A 10 10.95 2.45 35.37
CA LYS A 10 11.24 2.45 36.81
C LYS A 10 12.67 2.90 37.04
N ASP A 11 12.87 3.75 38.04
CA ASP A 11 14.19 4.18 38.50
C ASP A 11 14.16 4.19 40.03
N THR A 12 14.90 3.27 40.64
CA THR A 12 15.00 3.10 42.09
C THR A 12 16.46 2.86 42.46
N ASP A 13 16.81 3.04 43.73
CA ASP A 13 18.19 2.85 44.20
C ASP A 13 18.73 1.43 43.97
N GLU A 14 17.86 0.43 43.82
CA GLU A 14 18.22 -0.97 43.56
C GLU A 14 18.37 -1.30 42.07
N HIS A 15 17.54 -0.70 41.21
CA HIS A 15 17.52 -0.99 39.78
C HIS A 15 16.78 0.08 38.96
N LYS A 16 17.13 0.11 37.67
CA LYS A 16 16.50 0.94 36.64
C LYS A 16 16.01 0.08 35.49
N ILE A 17 14.77 0.32 35.05
CA ILE A 17 14.12 -0.34 33.92
C ILE A 17 13.87 0.71 32.84
N ILE A 18 14.44 0.48 31.66
CA ILE A 18 14.33 1.37 30.50
C ILE A 18 13.77 0.58 29.32
N GLN A 19 12.83 1.19 28.59
CA GLN A 19 12.33 0.68 27.32
C GLN A 19 12.89 1.51 26.16
N LEU A 20 13.35 0.81 25.13
CA LEU A 20 13.90 1.37 23.90
C LEU A 20 13.23 0.69 22.70
N TYR A 21 12.98 1.47 21.65
CA TYR A 21 12.53 0.96 20.37
C TYR A 21 13.65 1.09 19.33
N THR A 22 14.42 0.03 19.14
CA THR A 22 15.55 0.00 18.21
C THR A 22 15.11 -0.20 16.76
N PRO A 23 15.92 0.22 15.76
CA PRO A 23 15.69 -0.13 14.36
C PRO A 23 15.64 -1.65 14.18
N LEU A 24 14.94 -2.10 13.14
CA LEU A 24 14.81 -3.51 12.85
C LEU A 24 16.00 -4.08 12.07
N GLY A 25 16.81 -3.21 11.44
CA GLY A 25 17.90 -3.60 10.54
C GLY A 25 17.53 -3.32 9.09
N VAL A 26 17.66 -4.33 8.22
CA VAL A 26 17.38 -4.22 6.78
C VAL A 26 15.92 -4.60 6.49
N CYS A 27 15.17 -3.72 5.85
CA CYS A 27 13.79 -3.95 5.46
C CYS A 27 13.65 -4.25 3.95
N GLY A 28 12.96 -5.32 3.58
CA GLY A 28 12.49 -5.55 2.21
C GLY A 28 11.07 -5.00 2.03
N ALA A 29 10.89 -4.11 1.05
CA ALA A 29 9.61 -3.51 0.70
C ALA A 29 9.15 -3.99 -0.68
N ILE A 30 8.15 -4.86 -0.74
CA ILE A 30 7.59 -5.39 -1.99
C ILE A 30 6.29 -4.64 -2.30
N VAL A 31 6.28 -3.93 -3.43
CA VAL A 31 5.26 -2.91 -3.76
C VAL A 31 4.51 -3.28 -5.05
N PRO A 32 3.17 -3.19 -5.08
CA PRO A 32 2.37 -3.51 -6.26
C PRO A 32 2.33 -2.33 -7.25
N TRP A 33 1.62 -2.52 -8.36
CA TRP A 33 1.58 -1.59 -9.48
C TRP A 33 0.53 -0.49 -9.40
N ASN A 34 -0.51 -0.64 -8.59
CA ASN A 34 -1.68 0.23 -8.65
C ASN A 34 -1.44 1.63 -8.09
N PHE A 35 -0.68 1.75 -7.00
CA PHE A 35 -0.29 3.02 -6.38
C PHE A 35 1.22 3.03 -6.09
N PRO A 36 2.06 2.98 -7.14
CA PRO A 36 3.45 2.54 -7.01
C PRO A 36 4.31 3.51 -6.22
N VAL A 37 4.05 4.82 -6.33
CA VAL A 37 4.75 5.85 -5.54
C VAL A 37 4.28 5.85 -4.09
N LEU A 38 2.96 5.98 -3.86
CA LEU A 38 2.40 6.10 -2.52
C LEU A 38 2.71 4.87 -1.66
N LEU A 39 2.57 3.67 -2.21
CA LEU A 39 2.82 2.43 -1.49
C LEU A 39 4.31 2.18 -1.24
N ALA A 40 5.20 2.66 -2.13
CA ALA A 40 6.64 2.63 -1.87
C ALA A 40 7.00 3.61 -0.74
N VAL A 41 6.54 4.86 -0.81
CA VAL A 41 6.78 5.89 0.22
C VAL A 41 6.25 5.44 1.58
N GLY A 42 5.06 4.85 1.63
CA GLY A 42 4.46 4.30 2.85
C GLY A 42 5.27 3.16 3.49
N LYS A 43 6.23 2.57 2.78
CA LYS A 43 7.18 1.59 3.33
C LYS A 43 8.56 2.20 3.61
N ILE A 44 9.04 3.08 2.73
CA ILE A 44 10.35 3.74 2.85
C ILE A 44 10.38 4.63 4.09
N VAL A 45 9.42 5.57 4.20
CA VAL A 45 9.40 6.59 5.25
C VAL A 45 9.45 5.98 6.66
N PRO A 46 8.55 5.05 7.05
CA PRO A 46 8.61 4.48 8.39
C PRO A 46 9.89 3.66 8.64
N ALA A 47 10.47 3.01 7.63
CA ALA A 47 11.72 2.28 7.77
C ALA A 47 12.88 3.22 8.09
N VAL A 48 13.09 4.24 7.25
CA VAL A 48 14.19 5.20 7.44
C VAL A 48 13.97 6.07 8.66
N TYR A 49 12.74 6.48 8.97
CA TYR A 49 12.42 7.28 10.15
C TYR A 49 12.80 6.57 11.46
N ARG A 50 12.65 5.24 11.50
CA ARG A 50 13.06 4.40 12.65
C ARG A 50 14.53 4.00 12.62
N GLY A 51 15.31 4.48 11.65
CA GLY A 51 16.74 4.17 11.50
C GLY A 51 17.05 2.82 10.85
N SER A 52 16.09 2.20 10.18
CA SER A 52 16.29 0.98 9.37
C SER A 52 16.70 1.36 7.94
N THR A 53 17.38 0.46 7.24
CA THR A 53 17.59 0.61 5.78
C THR A 53 16.49 -0.13 5.02
N VAL A 54 16.27 0.22 3.75
CA VAL A 54 15.19 -0.37 2.96
C VAL A 54 15.61 -0.69 1.52
N ILE A 55 15.25 -1.88 1.07
CA ILE A 55 15.36 -2.33 -0.32
C ILE A 55 13.94 -2.46 -0.89
N VAL A 56 13.63 -1.64 -1.89
CA VAL A 56 12.32 -1.61 -2.54
C VAL A 56 12.34 -2.50 -3.79
N LYS A 57 11.48 -3.51 -3.83
CA LYS A 57 11.12 -4.24 -5.05
C LYS A 57 9.81 -3.67 -5.59
N PRO A 58 9.84 -2.81 -6.63
CA PRO A 58 8.62 -2.40 -7.30
C PRO A 58 8.04 -3.54 -8.14
N SER A 59 6.77 -3.41 -8.50
CA SER A 59 6.11 -4.28 -9.46
C SER A 59 6.80 -4.19 -10.83
N PRO A 60 6.99 -5.32 -11.54
CA PRO A 60 7.53 -5.30 -12.90
C PRO A 60 6.62 -4.56 -13.90
N PHE A 61 5.35 -4.33 -13.56
CA PHE A 61 4.41 -3.55 -14.39
C PHE A 61 4.58 -2.02 -14.25
N THR A 62 5.22 -1.55 -13.17
CA THR A 62 5.45 -0.10 -12.92
C THR A 62 6.80 0.15 -12.25
N PRO A 63 7.92 -0.37 -12.81
CA PRO A 63 9.21 -0.36 -12.12
C PRO A 63 9.81 1.04 -12.00
N TYR A 64 9.55 1.90 -12.99
CA TYR A 64 10.16 3.24 -13.08
C TYR A 64 9.82 4.14 -11.90
N CYS A 65 8.62 4.03 -11.31
CA CYS A 65 8.27 4.81 -10.13
C CYS A 65 9.16 4.48 -8.92
N GLY A 66 9.37 3.20 -8.64
CA GLY A 66 10.20 2.75 -7.52
C GLY A 66 11.69 3.06 -7.74
N LEU A 67 12.18 2.87 -8.97
CA LEU A 67 13.55 3.20 -9.34
C LEU A 67 13.82 4.71 -9.24
N LYS A 68 12.88 5.55 -9.72
CA LYS A 68 13.01 7.00 -9.63
C LYS A 68 13.00 7.49 -8.18
N LEU A 69 12.18 6.89 -7.32
CA LEU A 69 12.20 7.20 -5.89
C LEU A 69 13.56 6.89 -5.25
N ALA A 70 14.19 5.77 -5.58
CA ALA A 70 15.51 5.43 -5.07
C ALA A 70 16.61 6.37 -5.61
N GLU A 71 16.54 6.74 -6.89
CA GLU A 71 17.44 7.75 -7.50
C GLU A 71 17.36 9.10 -6.77
N LEU A 72 16.14 9.58 -6.50
CA LEU A 72 15.92 10.82 -5.76
C LEU A 72 16.39 10.69 -4.30
N ALA A 73 16.11 9.56 -3.65
CA ALA A 73 16.54 9.30 -2.28
C ALA A 73 18.07 9.27 -2.14
N ALA A 74 18.81 8.80 -3.15
CA ALA A 74 20.27 8.78 -3.14
C ALA A 74 20.91 10.18 -3.04
N GLN A 75 20.17 11.24 -3.38
CA GLN A 75 20.62 12.63 -3.22
C GLN A 75 20.47 13.12 -1.77
N CYS A 76 19.64 12.46 -0.96
CA CYS A 76 19.30 12.87 0.40
C CYS A 76 19.87 11.93 1.48
N PHE A 77 20.10 10.66 1.16
CA PHE A 77 20.51 9.63 2.11
C PHE A 77 21.90 9.07 1.79
N PRO A 78 22.65 8.61 2.81
CA PRO A 78 23.89 7.86 2.60
C PRO A 78 23.67 6.63 1.68
N PRO A 79 24.71 6.22 0.93
CA PRO A 79 24.65 5.01 0.11
C PRO A 79 24.15 3.80 0.90
N GLY A 80 23.19 3.06 0.32
CA GLY A 80 22.64 1.83 0.92
C GLY A 80 21.45 2.01 1.87
N VAL A 81 21.11 3.24 2.28
CA VAL A 81 19.97 3.48 3.18
C VAL A 81 18.63 3.25 2.49
N VAL A 82 18.48 3.76 1.27
CA VAL A 82 17.32 3.51 0.40
C VAL A 82 17.84 2.94 -0.91
N GLN A 83 17.41 1.73 -1.24
CA GLN A 83 17.80 1.01 -2.44
C GLN A 83 16.55 0.53 -3.17
N ALA A 84 16.66 0.28 -4.48
CA ALA A 84 15.62 -0.40 -5.23
C ALA A 84 16.22 -1.48 -6.13
N LEU A 85 15.55 -2.64 -6.18
CA LEU A 85 15.88 -3.76 -7.07
C LEU A 85 14.66 -4.08 -7.92
N SER A 86 14.76 -3.81 -9.22
CA SER A 86 13.73 -4.17 -10.19
C SER A 86 14.00 -5.56 -10.77
N GLY A 87 12.98 -6.39 -10.85
CA GLY A 87 13.07 -7.75 -11.35
C GLY A 87 11.70 -8.44 -11.37
N GLY A 88 11.65 -9.63 -11.97
CA GLY A 88 10.44 -10.43 -12.14
C GLY A 88 9.97 -11.10 -10.85
N ASP A 89 9.11 -12.10 -10.99
CA ASP A 89 8.50 -12.82 -9.86
C ASP A 89 9.52 -13.63 -9.04
N ASP A 90 10.62 -14.03 -9.66
CA ASP A 90 11.77 -14.73 -9.06
C ASP A 90 12.50 -13.90 -7.99
N LEU A 91 12.57 -12.57 -8.16
CA LEU A 91 13.20 -11.68 -7.20
C LEU A 91 12.45 -11.62 -5.85
N GLY A 92 11.13 -11.88 -5.85
CA GLY A 92 10.32 -11.87 -4.63
C GLY A 92 10.81 -12.89 -3.58
N PRO A 93 10.84 -14.19 -3.92
CA PRO A 93 11.41 -15.24 -3.07
C PRO A 93 12.86 -14.98 -2.65
N MET A 94 13.71 -14.49 -3.57
CA MET A 94 15.11 -14.16 -3.22
C MET A 94 15.19 -13.14 -2.08
N ILE A 95 14.33 -12.11 -2.11
CA ILE A 95 14.26 -11.10 -1.04
C ILE A 95 13.67 -11.69 0.25
N THR A 96 12.59 -12.45 0.17
CA THR A 96 11.89 -12.93 1.38
C THR A 96 12.66 -14.03 2.12
N GLU A 97 13.51 -14.78 1.43
CA GLU A 97 14.38 -15.83 2.00
C GLU A 97 15.74 -15.32 2.45
N HIS A 98 16.15 -14.12 2.02
CA HIS A 98 17.50 -13.63 2.26
C HIS A 98 17.81 -13.52 3.77
N PRO A 99 18.87 -14.16 4.30
CA PRO A 99 19.14 -14.18 5.73
C PRO A 99 19.44 -12.78 6.29
N GLY A 100 20.08 -11.90 5.50
CA GLY A 100 20.40 -10.52 5.90
C GLY A 100 19.29 -9.48 5.74
N ILE A 101 18.03 -9.89 5.51
CA ILE A 101 16.87 -8.98 5.55
C ILE A 101 16.08 -9.29 6.82
N ASP A 102 15.81 -8.32 7.68
CA ASP A 102 15.24 -8.56 9.02
C ASP A 102 13.71 -8.41 9.04
N LYS A 103 13.16 -7.64 8.10
CA LYS A 103 11.72 -7.37 7.98
C LYS A 103 11.27 -7.37 6.53
N ILE A 104 10.09 -7.95 6.29
CA ILE A 104 9.37 -7.81 5.03
C ILE A 104 8.09 -6.96 5.22
N SER A 105 7.85 -6.04 4.29
CA SER A 105 6.59 -5.34 4.12
C SER A 105 6.08 -5.59 2.71
N PHE A 106 4.99 -6.33 2.58
CA PHE A 106 4.41 -6.75 1.32
C PHE A 106 3.04 -6.11 1.11
N THR A 107 2.77 -5.65 -0.09
CA THR A 107 1.40 -5.31 -0.52
C THR A 107 1.12 -6.01 -1.84
N GLY A 108 -0.03 -6.69 -1.95
CA GLY A 108 -0.39 -7.43 -3.15
C GLY A 108 -1.53 -8.43 -2.95
N SER A 109 -1.58 -9.48 -3.76
CA SER A 109 -2.65 -10.47 -3.68
C SER A 109 -2.52 -11.34 -2.42
N THR A 110 -3.65 -11.82 -1.90
CA THR A 110 -3.69 -12.74 -0.76
C THR A 110 -2.95 -14.05 -1.05
N LEU A 111 -3.02 -14.54 -2.30
CA LEU A 111 -2.30 -15.73 -2.73
C LEU A 111 -0.78 -15.56 -2.60
N THR A 112 -0.25 -14.45 -3.12
CA THR A 112 1.18 -14.14 -3.02
C THR A 112 1.57 -13.82 -1.57
N GLY A 113 0.71 -13.15 -0.80
CA GLY A 113 0.91 -12.89 0.63
C GLY A 113 1.14 -14.17 1.44
N LYS A 114 0.37 -15.22 1.18
CA LYS A 114 0.58 -16.54 1.80
C LYS A 114 1.97 -17.12 1.47
N ARG A 115 2.41 -17.00 0.21
CA ARG A 115 3.75 -17.46 -0.22
C ARG A 115 4.87 -16.65 0.44
N VAL A 116 4.72 -15.34 0.51
CA VAL A 116 5.64 -14.44 1.22
C VAL A 116 5.74 -14.84 2.69
N MET A 117 4.62 -15.08 3.36
CA MET A 117 4.61 -15.47 4.78
C MET A 117 5.31 -16.81 5.00
N ALA A 118 5.04 -17.80 4.15
CA ALA A 118 5.69 -19.12 4.22
C ALA A 118 7.21 -19.02 4.01
N SER A 119 7.63 -18.19 3.06
CA SER A 119 9.04 -17.93 2.77
C SER A 119 9.77 -17.26 3.95
N CYS A 120 9.17 -16.23 4.55
CA CYS A 120 9.73 -15.53 5.71
C CYS A 120 9.80 -16.39 6.98
N ALA A 121 8.98 -17.43 7.10
CA ALA A 121 8.98 -18.31 8.27
C ALA A 121 10.32 -19.06 8.45
N LYS A 122 11.07 -19.31 7.36
CA LYS A 122 12.39 -19.96 7.38
C LYS A 122 13.42 -19.24 8.26
N THR A 123 13.23 -17.94 8.48
CA THR A 123 14.16 -17.09 9.24
C THR A 123 13.44 -16.25 10.30
N LEU A 124 12.16 -16.56 10.58
CA LEU A 124 11.32 -15.90 11.58
C LEU A 124 11.31 -14.35 11.50
N LYS A 125 11.39 -13.81 10.28
CA LYS A 125 11.42 -12.35 10.04
C LYS A 125 10.08 -11.72 10.41
N ARG A 126 10.11 -10.44 10.78
CA ARG A 126 8.86 -9.66 10.96
C ARG A 126 8.21 -9.43 9.61
N VAL A 127 6.90 -9.69 9.49
CA VAL A 127 6.15 -9.51 8.24
C VAL A 127 4.97 -8.56 8.47
N THR A 128 4.79 -7.59 7.57
CA THR A 128 3.57 -6.78 7.46
C THR A 128 2.97 -7.02 6.08
N GLN A 129 1.66 -7.28 6.01
CA GLN A 129 0.97 -7.54 4.75
C GLN A 129 -0.27 -6.67 4.61
N GLU A 130 -0.38 -6.01 3.46
CA GLU A 130 -1.60 -5.35 3.01
C GLU A 130 -2.11 -6.12 1.78
N LEU A 131 -3.27 -6.75 1.91
CA LEU A 131 -3.76 -7.73 0.93
C LEU A 131 -5.07 -7.28 0.27
N GLY A 132 -5.63 -8.15 -0.57
CA GLY A 132 -6.92 -7.92 -1.20
C GLY A 132 -8.05 -7.82 -0.17
N ARG A 133 -9.01 -6.93 -0.44
CA ARG A 133 -10.24 -6.76 0.33
C ARG A 133 -11.47 -6.80 -0.58
N ASN A 134 -12.62 -6.98 0.05
CA ASN A 134 -13.95 -6.96 -0.57
C ASN A 134 -14.85 -5.95 0.15
N ASP A 135 -14.45 -4.68 0.16
CA ASP A 135 -15.02 -3.66 1.05
C ASP A 135 -16.48 -3.34 0.68
N PRO A 136 -17.40 -3.39 1.67
CA PRO A 136 -18.79 -2.99 1.48
C PRO A 136 -18.98 -1.48 1.74
N ALA A 137 -19.90 -0.86 1.03
CA ALA A 137 -20.55 0.38 1.42
C ALA A 137 -22.03 0.10 1.69
N ILE A 138 -22.55 0.62 2.80
CA ILE A 138 -23.95 0.43 3.22
C ILE A 138 -24.62 1.81 3.24
N ILE A 139 -25.65 1.97 2.41
CA ILE A 139 -26.39 3.21 2.23
C ILE A 139 -27.76 3.02 2.87
N CYS A 140 -27.95 3.66 4.04
CA CYS A 140 -29.21 3.64 4.76
C CYS A 140 -30.26 4.55 4.10
N ASP A 141 -31.53 4.35 4.43
CA ASP A 141 -32.69 5.11 3.95
C ASP A 141 -32.62 6.62 4.24
N ASN A 142 -32.01 7.01 5.37
CA ASN A 142 -32.00 8.38 5.87
C ASN A 142 -30.88 9.27 5.29
N VAL A 143 -30.23 8.86 4.21
CA VAL A 143 -29.17 9.64 3.57
C VAL A 143 -29.72 10.61 2.52
N ASN A 144 -29.03 11.72 2.31
CA ASN A 144 -29.23 12.52 1.11
C ASN A 144 -28.52 11.83 -0.07
N VAL A 145 -29.30 11.23 -0.97
CA VAL A 145 -28.79 10.48 -2.14
C VAL A 145 -27.87 11.34 -3.00
N ASP A 146 -28.28 12.56 -3.35
CA ASP A 146 -27.51 13.46 -4.23
C ASP A 146 -26.14 13.82 -3.64
N ALA A 147 -26.05 13.93 -2.30
CA ALA A 147 -24.79 14.19 -1.62
C ALA A 147 -23.88 12.96 -1.50
N VAL A 148 -24.43 11.74 -1.62
CA VAL A 148 -23.69 10.47 -1.47
C VAL A 148 -23.11 10.00 -2.81
N ILE A 149 -23.83 10.19 -3.92
CA ILE A 149 -23.40 9.71 -5.25
C ILE A 149 -21.96 10.14 -5.62
N PRO A 150 -21.56 11.42 -5.49
CA PRO A 150 -20.19 11.84 -5.81
C PRO A 150 -19.12 11.21 -4.92
N LYS A 151 -19.46 10.82 -3.68
CA LYS A 151 -18.54 10.13 -2.76
C LYS A 151 -18.33 8.68 -3.18
N ILE A 152 -19.41 8.01 -3.56
CA ILE A 152 -19.37 6.64 -4.09
C ILE A 152 -18.54 6.56 -5.36
N ARG A 153 -18.56 7.60 -6.21
CA ARG A 153 -17.64 7.70 -7.35
C ARG A 153 -16.19 7.47 -6.96
N ILE A 154 -15.68 8.30 -6.04
CA ILE A 154 -14.27 8.29 -5.64
C ILE A 154 -13.94 6.96 -4.95
N LEU A 155 -14.84 6.47 -4.11
CA LEU A 155 -14.63 5.25 -3.33
C LEU A 155 -14.73 3.95 -4.14
N SER A 156 -15.32 3.98 -5.34
CA SER A 156 -15.55 2.77 -6.14
C SER A 156 -14.72 2.73 -7.43
N PHE A 157 -14.50 3.89 -8.05
CA PHE A 157 -14.03 3.94 -9.44
C PHE A 157 -12.69 4.65 -9.64
N LEU A 158 -12.08 5.23 -8.60
CA LEU A 158 -10.76 5.86 -8.72
C LEU A 158 -9.72 4.84 -9.24
N CYS A 159 -8.83 5.29 -10.14
CA CYS A 159 -7.87 4.44 -10.84
C CYS A 159 -8.52 3.22 -11.52
N SER A 160 -9.69 3.44 -12.12
CA SER A 160 -10.52 2.41 -12.74
C SER A 160 -10.83 1.23 -11.80
N GLY A 161 -11.03 1.54 -10.51
CA GLY A 161 -11.34 0.56 -9.46
C GLY A 161 -10.17 -0.29 -8.98
N GLN A 162 -8.94 -0.03 -9.45
CA GLN A 162 -7.76 -0.87 -9.19
C GLN A 162 -7.08 -0.58 -7.85
N ILE A 163 -7.83 -0.16 -6.82
CA ILE A 163 -7.30 0.11 -5.47
C ILE A 163 -7.85 -0.93 -4.48
N CYS A 164 -6.99 -1.44 -3.61
CA CYS A 164 -7.32 -2.52 -2.69
C CYS A 164 -8.55 -2.20 -1.81
N MET A 165 -8.66 -0.96 -1.35
CA MET A 165 -9.72 -0.48 -0.45
C MET A 165 -10.97 0.09 -1.13
N MET A 166 -11.12 -0.05 -2.46
CA MET A 166 -12.34 0.41 -3.13
C MET A 166 -13.54 -0.41 -2.74
N VAL A 167 -14.69 0.26 -2.70
CA VAL A 167 -16.01 -0.34 -2.57
C VAL A 167 -16.23 -1.32 -3.72
N LYS A 168 -16.46 -2.58 -3.37
CA LYS A 168 -16.74 -3.68 -4.31
C LYS A 168 -18.16 -4.20 -4.18
N ARG A 169 -18.81 -3.89 -3.07
CA ARG A 169 -20.21 -4.25 -2.79
C ARG A 169 -20.92 -3.02 -2.27
N LEU A 170 -21.96 -2.59 -2.97
CA LEU A 170 -22.79 -1.46 -2.56
C LEU A 170 -24.15 -1.99 -2.15
N TYR A 171 -24.44 -1.91 -0.85
CA TYR A 171 -25.71 -2.29 -0.26
C TYR A 171 -26.54 -1.03 -0.06
N VAL A 172 -27.74 -0.99 -0.64
CA VAL A 172 -28.63 0.16 -0.58
C VAL A 172 -29.95 -0.28 0.05
N HIS A 173 -30.45 0.52 0.98
CA HIS A 173 -31.74 0.26 1.63
C HIS A 173 -32.87 0.24 0.59
N GLU A 174 -33.84 -0.67 0.75
CA GLU A 174 -34.90 -0.92 -0.24
C GLU A 174 -35.71 0.33 -0.60
N GLU A 175 -36.04 1.16 0.40
CA GLU A 175 -36.79 2.43 0.23
C GLU A 175 -36.15 3.43 -0.73
N ILE A 176 -34.83 3.40 -0.91
CA ILE A 176 -34.10 4.34 -1.78
C ILE A 176 -33.37 3.63 -2.94
N TYR A 177 -33.58 2.32 -3.11
CA TYR A 177 -32.79 1.48 -4.02
C TYR A 177 -32.88 1.96 -5.47
N ASP A 178 -34.10 2.17 -5.97
CA ASP A 178 -34.35 2.55 -7.36
C ASP A 178 -33.83 3.97 -7.65
N GLU A 179 -34.18 4.95 -6.81
CA GLU A 179 -33.69 6.33 -6.95
C GLU A 179 -32.15 6.40 -6.94
N PHE A 180 -31.53 5.71 -5.98
CA PHE A 180 -30.08 5.67 -5.86
C PHE A 180 -29.45 5.01 -7.09
N GLY A 181 -30.01 3.90 -7.57
CA GLY A 181 -29.55 3.18 -8.75
C GLY A 181 -29.59 4.05 -10.00
N GLU A 182 -30.72 4.71 -10.26
CA GLU A 182 -30.89 5.63 -11.39
C GLU A 182 -29.86 6.77 -11.35
N LYS A 183 -29.73 7.43 -10.20
CA LYS A 183 -28.77 8.53 -10.03
C LYS A 183 -27.32 8.08 -10.16
N LEU A 184 -26.98 6.90 -9.63
CA LEU A 184 -25.63 6.35 -9.78
C LEU A 184 -25.31 6.03 -11.24
N MET A 185 -26.24 5.40 -11.97
CA MET A 185 -26.05 5.08 -13.39
C MET A 185 -25.88 6.33 -14.24
N ALA A 186 -26.74 7.33 -14.07
CA ALA A 186 -26.64 8.60 -14.77
C ALA A 186 -25.29 9.28 -14.50
N PHE A 187 -24.86 9.29 -13.24
CA PHE A 187 -23.60 9.88 -12.84
C PHE A 187 -22.37 9.11 -13.37
N VAL A 188 -22.37 7.78 -13.31
CA VAL A 188 -21.26 6.97 -13.86
C VAL A 188 -21.20 7.11 -15.39
N GLY A 189 -22.35 7.16 -16.06
CA GLY A 189 -22.46 7.36 -17.50
C GLY A 189 -21.93 8.72 -17.97
N SER A 190 -21.82 9.72 -17.09
CA SER A 190 -21.23 11.02 -17.43
C SER A 190 -19.70 11.05 -17.30
N LEU A 191 -19.06 9.98 -16.80
CA LEU A 191 -17.62 9.94 -16.58
C LEU A 191 -16.88 9.62 -17.89
N LYS A 192 -15.94 10.49 -18.27
CA LYS A 192 -15.15 10.32 -19.50
C LYS A 192 -14.19 9.13 -19.38
N VAL A 193 -14.19 8.28 -20.39
CA VAL A 193 -13.20 7.22 -20.61
C VAL A 193 -12.21 7.70 -21.67
N GLY A 194 -10.91 7.49 -21.47
CA GLY A 194 -9.90 7.90 -22.44
C GLY A 194 -8.47 7.61 -22.00
N ASP A 195 -7.51 8.24 -22.69
CA ASP A 195 -6.11 8.19 -22.32
C ASP A 195 -5.84 8.94 -21.01
N GLY A 196 -4.98 8.40 -20.14
CA GLY A 196 -4.69 8.99 -18.83
C GLY A 196 -3.95 10.33 -18.87
N THR A 197 -3.46 10.76 -20.05
CA THR A 197 -2.82 12.07 -20.25
C THR A 197 -3.78 13.15 -20.71
N GLU A 198 -5.01 12.80 -21.09
CA GLU A 198 -6.01 13.76 -21.52
C GLU A 198 -6.72 14.44 -20.33
N ALA A 199 -7.05 15.71 -20.51
CA ALA A 199 -7.88 16.43 -19.56
C ALA A 199 -9.26 15.77 -19.39
N ASP A 200 -9.76 15.85 -18.15
CA ASP A 200 -11.09 15.42 -17.73
C ASP A 200 -11.40 13.92 -17.91
N VAL A 201 -10.43 13.09 -18.30
CA VAL A 201 -10.57 11.63 -18.30
C VAL A 201 -10.63 11.13 -16.86
N PHE A 202 -11.68 10.38 -16.55
CA PHE A 202 -11.86 9.75 -15.24
C PHE A 202 -11.47 8.27 -15.28
N PHE A 203 -11.87 7.55 -16.32
CA PHE A 203 -11.52 6.14 -16.52
C PHE A 203 -10.41 6.00 -17.55
N SER A 204 -9.26 5.49 -17.09
CA SER A 204 -8.15 5.06 -17.93
C SER A 204 -8.19 3.54 -18.14
N PRO A 205 -7.36 2.99 -19.05
CA PRO A 205 -7.23 1.54 -19.20
C PRO A 205 -6.90 0.82 -17.88
N VAL A 206 -7.32 -0.44 -17.78
CA VAL A 206 -6.80 -1.35 -16.74
C VAL A 206 -5.34 -1.69 -17.03
N GLN A 207 -4.57 -2.03 -15.99
CA GLN A 207 -3.11 -2.09 -16.10
C GLN A 207 -2.59 -3.18 -17.04
N ASN A 208 -3.26 -4.33 -17.10
CA ASN A 208 -2.81 -5.47 -17.90
C ASN A 208 -3.99 -6.20 -18.53
N SER A 209 -3.73 -6.84 -19.68
CA SER A 209 -4.61 -7.89 -20.18
C SER A 209 -4.51 -9.09 -19.23
N MET A 210 -5.65 -9.73 -18.94
CA MET A 210 -5.69 -10.98 -18.17
C MET A 210 -4.79 -12.06 -18.79
#